data_AF-F4G0S0-F1
#
_entry.id   AF-F4G0S0-F1
#
_cell.length_a   1.000
_cell.length_b   1.000
_cell.length_c   1.000
_cell.angle_alpha   90.00
_cell.angle_beta   90.00
_cell.angle_gamma   90.00
#
_symmetry.space_group_name_H-M   'P 1'
#
loop_
_entity.id
_entity.type
_entity.pdbx_description
1 polymer ?
#
loop_
_entity_poly.entity_id
_entity_poly.type
_entity_poly.pdbx_seq_one_letter_code
_entity_poly.pdbx_strand_id
1 'polypeptide(L)'
;MKLKSKIFFLSSSFVIIVLTVNPYTLSLLPRDPVVLMVSHYTLYLAGVIAGYSLFRFSKLFIIPAVIPPIIFHLPYFFVESGINLGWTFIDYLSMVVGGVLLGGALRKAGTFTKALLFVLYMVGDTTLAVLLILGFPVYSPPVIQFSPYTPDQLVIVSYVMFGVMNVILFVVVGYTLRKLLS
;
A
#
# COMPACT_ATOMS: atom_id res chain seq x y z
N MET A 1 5.56 -24.64 5.00
CA MET A 1 6.68 -23.72 4.77
C MET A 1 7.77 -24.03 5.80
N LYS A 2 9.01 -24.23 5.36
CA LYS A 2 10.15 -24.58 6.23
C LYS A 2 10.48 -23.41 7.17
N LEU A 3 11.03 -23.70 8.36
CA LEU A 3 11.34 -22.69 9.39
C LEU A 3 12.24 -21.56 8.87
N LYS A 4 13.31 -21.89 8.14
CA LYS A 4 14.23 -20.91 7.53
C LYS A 4 13.52 -19.89 6.64
N SER A 5 12.50 -20.32 5.90
CA SER A 5 11.70 -19.44 5.04
C SER A 5 10.78 -18.53 5.85
N LYS A 6 10.22 -19.01 6.98
CA LYS A 6 9.44 -18.13 7.88
C LYS A 6 10.30 -17.01 8.46
N ILE A 7 11.51 -17.35 8.93
CA ILE A 7 12.45 -16.37 9.49
C ILE A 7 12.80 -15.32 8.44
N PHE A 8 13.14 -15.74 7.22
CA PHE A 8 13.46 -14.81 6.13
C PHE A 8 12.34 -13.80 5.84
N PHE A 9 11.08 -14.26 5.73
CA PHE A 9 9.95 -13.37 5.49
C PHE A 9 9.72 -12.40 6.64
N LEU A 10 9.84 -12.86 7.89
CA LEU A 10 9.67 -12.00 9.06
C LEU A 10 10.78 -10.95 9.17
N SER A 11 12.02 -11.34 8.97
CA SER A 11 13.15 -10.41 8.92
C SER A 11 12.95 -9.37 7.81
N SER A 12 12.47 -9.78 6.64
CA SER A 12 12.17 -8.86 5.53
C SER A 12 11.09 -7.86 5.91
N SER A 13 9.96 -8.32 6.47
CA SER A 13 8.89 -7.44 6.96
C SER A 13 9.38 -6.46 8.01
N PHE A 14 10.18 -6.94 8.97
CA PHE A 14 10.74 -6.10 10.02
C PHE A 14 11.67 -5.02 9.48
N VAL A 15 12.58 -5.39 8.57
CA VAL A 15 13.49 -4.44 7.91
C VAL A 15 12.71 -3.37 7.15
N ILE A 16 11.67 -3.75 6.40
CA ILE A 16 10.82 -2.79 5.69
C ILE A 16 10.18 -1.81 6.67
N ILE A 17 9.58 -2.31 7.76
CA ILE A 17 8.93 -1.43 8.76
C ILE A 17 9.93 -0.45 9.38
N VAL A 18 11.13 -0.89 9.76
CA VAL A 18 12.16 -0.01 10.36
C VAL A 18 12.66 1.05 9.36
N LEU A 19 12.85 0.66 8.10
CA LEU A 19 13.27 1.60 7.05
C LEU A 19 12.16 2.59 6.68
N THR A 20 10.90 2.22 6.83
CA THR A 20 9.76 3.09 6.54
C THR A 20 9.39 3.99 7.73
N VAL A 21 9.46 3.49 8.96
CA VAL A 21 9.04 4.20 10.18
C VAL A 21 10.26 4.61 10.99
N ASN A 22 10.77 5.81 10.71
CA ASN A 22 11.90 6.39 11.44
C ASN A 22 11.78 7.93 11.50
N PRO A 23 12.56 8.60 12.36
CA PRO A 23 12.46 10.05 12.51
C PRO A 23 12.66 10.84 11.22
N TYR A 24 13.50 10.35 10.31
CA TYR A 24 13.74 11.01 9.03
C TYR A 24 12.49 10.96 8.13
N THR A 25 11.90 9.77 7.93
CA THR A 25 10.68 9.65 7.10
C THR A 25 9.51 10.43 7.69
N LEU A 26 9.31 10.37 9.01
CA LEU A 26 8.26 11.13 9.70
C LEU A 26 8.42 12.65 9.53
N SER A 27 9.66 13.16 9.52
CA SER A 27 9.93 14.59 9.33
C SER A 27 9.64 15.10 7.90
N LEU A 28 9.59 14.19 6.92
CA LEU A 28 9.33 14.52 5.52
C LEU A 28 7.85 14.49 5.15
N LEU A 29 7.01 13.76 5.91
CA LEU A 29 5.60 13.58 5.57
C LEU A 29 4.85 14.89 5.31
N PRO A 30 4.99 15.97 6.11
CA PRO A 30 4.23 17.20 5.87
C PRO A 30 4.68 17.97 4.62
N ARG A 31 5.81 17.57 4.01
CA ARG A 31 6.47 18.30 2.92
C ARG A 31 6.51 17.49 1.62
N ASP A 32 6.45 16.17 1.71
CA ASP A 32 6.61 15.29 0.57
C ASP A 32 5.55 14.17 0.58
N PRO A 33 4.48 14.31 -0.22
CA PRO A 33 3.43 13.31 -0.29
C PRO A 33 3.90 12.00 -0.94
N VAL A 34 5.06 11.98 -1.63
CA VAL A 34 5.66 10.75 -2.15
C VAL A 34 6.10 9.85 -1.00
N VAL A 35 6.72 10.43 0.04
CA VAL A 35 7.14 9.68 1.23
C VAL A 35 5.92 9.03 1.88
N LEU A 36 4.82 9.77 2.01
CA LEU A 36 3.58 9.22 2.57
C LEU A 36 3.06 8.03 1.74
N MET A 37 2.97 8.15 0.42
CA MET A 37 2.49 7.06 -0.44
C MET A 37 3.41 5.85 -0.49
N VAL A 38 4.71 6.07 -0.55
CA VAL A 38 5.68 4.96 -0.49
C VAL A 38 5.62 4.27 0.87
N SER A 39 5.50 5.03 1.96
CA SER A 39 5.32 4.45 3.29
C SER A 39 4.07 3.58 3.38
N HIS A 40 2.96 4.09 2.84
CA HIS A 40 1.69 3.38 2.79
C HIS A 40 1.81 2.02 2.08
N TYR A 41 2.37 1.99 0.86
CA TYR A 41 2.59 0.75 0.11
C TYR A 41 3.55 -0.22 0.82
N THR A 42 4.67 0.29 1.33
CA THR A 42 5.70 -0.54 1.93
C THR A 42 5.24 -1.18 3.23
N LEU A 43 4.50 -0.45 4.07
CA LEU A 43 3.93 -1.00 5.31
C LEU A 43 2.84 -2.03 5.04
N TYR A 44 1.97 -1.79 4.06
CA TYR A 44 0.97 -2.77 3.67
C TYR A 44 1.64 -4.05 3.15
N LEU A 45 2.65 -3.92 2.28
CA LEU A 45 3.45 -5.05 1.78
C LEU A 45 4.17 -5.80 2.91
N ALA A 46 4.80 -5.09 3.86
CA ALA A 46 5.45 -5.70 5.01
C ALA A 46 4.46 -6.54 5.82
N GLY A 47 3.24 -6.02 6.03
CA GLY A 47 2.14 -6.74 6.62
C GLY A 47 1.75 -7.99 5.82
N VAL A 48 1.58 -7.88 4.50
CA VAL A 48 1.25 -9.02 3.62
C VAL A 48 2.29 -10.12 3.71
N ILE A 49 3.57 -9.78 3.68
CA ILE A 49 4.67 -10.75 3.79
C ILE A 49 4.62 -11.47 5.14
N ALA A 50 4.48 -10.73 6.24
CA ALA A 50 4.40 -11.28 7.59
C ALA A 50 3.16 -12.19 7.72
N GLY A 51 1.99 -11.67 7.33
CA GLY A 51 0.71 -12.36 7.38
C GLY A 51 0.70 -13.65 6.58
N TYR A 52 1.20 -13.59 5.35
CA TYR A 52 1.33 -14.75 4.49
C TYR A 52 2.30 -15.77 5.05
N SER A 53 3.36 -15.37 5.75
CA SER A 53 4.32 -16.32 6.33
C SER A 53 3.77 -17.05 7.57
N LEU A 54 3.11 -16.32 8.46
CA LEU A 54 2.71 -16.74 9.81
C LEU A 54 1.32 -17.39 9.86
N PHE A 55 0.34 -16.77 9.22
CA PHE A 55 -1.07 -17.05 9.50
C PHE A 55 -1.76 -17.81 8.36
N ARG A 56 -2.98 -18.27 8.64
CA ARG A 56 -3.88 -18.97 7.71
C ARG A 56 -5.34 -18.59 8.01
N PHE A 57 -5.63 -17.30 7.95
CA PHE A 57 -6.94 -16.76 8.28
C PHE A 57 -8.02 -17.22 7.30
N SER A 58 -9.28 -17.08 7.70
CA SER A 58 -10.42 -17.29 6.80
C SER A 58 -10.36 -16.29 5.63
N LYS A 59 -10.88 -16.68 4.45
CA LYS A 59 -11.03 -15.77 3.31
C LYS A 59 -11.88 -14.53 3.63
N LEU A 60 -12.73 -14.59 4.67
CA LEU A 60 -13.54 -13.45 5.13
C LEU A 60 -12.69 -12.27 5.61
N PHE A 61 -11.46 -12.52 6.07
CA PHE A 61 -10.54 -11.45 6.49
C PHE A 61 -10.01 -10.60 5.34
N ILE A 62 -10.25 -10.98 4.07
CA ILE A 62 -9.93 -10.13 2.92
C ILE A 62 -10.72 -8.81 2.99
N ILE A 63 -11.98 -8.85 3.44
CA ILE A 63 -12.85 -7.67 3.50
C ILE A 63 -12.25 -6.60 4.44
N PRO A 64 -12.00 -6.87 5.74
CA PRO A 64 -11.37 -5.88 6.62
C PRO A 64 -9.93 -5.55 6.21
N ALA A 65 -9.26 -6.41 5.43
CA ALA A 65 -7.89 -6.15 4.99
C ALA A 65 -7.76 -5.08 3.90
N VAL A 66 -8.79 -4.91 3.05
CA VAL A 66 -8.78 -3.89 1.97
C VAL A 66 -9.34 -2.54 2.42
N ILE A 67 -10.03 -2.50 3.57
CA ILE A 67 -10.61 -1.25 4.09
C ILE A 67 -9.52 -0.20 4.39
N PRO A 68 -8.41 -0.51 5.08
CA PRO A 68 -7.39 0.48 5.37
C PRO A 68 -6.87 1.24 4.13
N PRO A 69 -6.35 0.60 3.07
CA PRO A 69 -5.83 1.35 1.93
C PRO A 69 -6.90 2.23 1.30
N ILE A 70 -8.13 1.74 1.16
CA ILE A 70 -9.24 2.55 0.60
C ILE A 70 -9.50 3.81 1.44
N ILE A 71 -9.56 3.68 2.77
CA ILE A 71 -9.83 4.82 3.68
C ILE A 71 -8.74 5.88 3.53
N PHE A 72 -7.48 5.48 3.55
CA PHE A 72 -6.35 6.41 3.53
C PHE A 72 -6.03 6.96 2.14
N HIS A 73 -6.69 6.47 1.09
CA HIS A 73 -6.75 7.12 -0.21
C HIS A 73 -7.84 8.20 -0.31
N LEU A 74 -8.76 8.30 0.66
CA LEU A 74 -9.75 9.38 0.66
C LEU A 74 -9.06 10.74 0.97
N PRO A 75 -9.48 11.84 0.32
CA PRO A 75 -8.83 13.14 0.40
C PRO A 75 -8.43 13.61 1.81
N TYR A 76 -9.39 13.56 2.74
CA TYR A 76 -9.19 14.02 4.11
C TYR A 76 -8.16 13.17 4.86
N PHE A 77 -8.32 11.83 4.86
CA PHE A 77 -7.46 10.93 5.63
C PHE A 77 -6.04 10.86 5.08
N PHE A 78 -5.88 10.97 3.76
CA PHE A 78 -4.56 11.07 3.14
C PHE A 78 -3.79 12.28 3.68
N VAL A 79 -4.41 13.47 3.66
CA VAL A 79 -3.74 14.70 4.08
C VAL A 79 -3.46 14.69 5.58
N GLU A 80 -4.44 14.29 6.40
CA GLU A 80 -4.25 14.14 7.85
C GLU A 80 -3.08 13.21 8.20
N SER A 81 -2.94 12.09 7.49
CA SER A 81 -1.85 11.13 7.71
C SER A 81 -0.46 11.72 7.43
N GLY A 82 -0.40 12.78 6.64
CA GLY A 82 0.82 13.50 6.31
C GLY A 82 1.24 14.57 7.31
N ILE A 83 0.29 15.16 8.04
CA ILE A 83 0.53 16.36 8.85
C ILE A 83 0.26 16.17 10.34
N ASN A 84 -0.56 15.19 10.72
CA ASN A 84 -0.95 14.93 12.09
C ASN A 84 -0.38 13.58 12.53
N LEU A 85 0.55 13.61 13.50
CA LEU A 85 1.24 12.41 13.97
C LEU A 85 0.30 11.32 14.50
N GLY A 86 -0.84 11.70 15.09
CA GLY A 86 -1.87 10.76 15.53
C GLY A 86 -2.48 10.01 14.35
N TRP A 87 -2.85 10.73 13.29
CA TRP A 87 -3.36 10.13 12.06
C TRP A 87 -2.30 9.34 11.31
N THR A 88 -1.04 9.81 11.26
CA THR A 88 0.09 9.06 10.72
C THR A 88 0.22 7.70 11.38
N PHE A 89 0.14 7.64 12.72
CA PHE A 89 0.22 6.39 13.45
C PHE A 89 -0.95 5.45 13.13
N ILE A 90 -2.18 6.00 13.03
CA ILE A 90 -3.36 5.20 12.67
C ILE A 90 -3.23 4.64 11.25
N ASP A 91 -2.78 5.44 10.27
CA ASP A 91 -2.51 4.99 8.91
C ASP A 91 -1.50 3.84 8.90
N TYR A 92 -0.32 4.08 9.46
CA TYR A 92 0.78 3.13 9.43
C TYR A 92 0.41 1.81 10.13
N LEU A 93 -0.22 1.89 11.30
CA LEU A 93 -0.69 0.70 12.01
C LEU A 93 -1.76 -0.04 11.21
N SER A 94 -2.70 0.70 10.61
CA SER A 94 -3.78 0.12 9.82
C SER A 94 -3.27 -0.52 8.53
N MET A 95 -2.20 0.01 7.93
CA MET A 95 -1.52 -0.61 6.79
C MET A 95 -0.87 -1.93 7.16
N VAL A 96 -0.10 -1.96 8.24
CA VAL A 96 0.52 -3.20 8.70
C VAL A 96 -0.54 -4.24 9.06
N VAL A 97 -1.57 -3.86 9.83
CA VAL A 97 -2.66 -4.77 10.22
C VAL A 97 -3.44 -5.27 9.00
N GLY A 98 -3.85 -4.36 8.11
CA GLY A 98 -4.54 -4.70 6.88
C GLY A 98 -3.71 -5.67 6.02
N GLY A 99 -2.42 -5.40 5.87
CA GLY A 99 -1.50 -6.29 5.17
C GLY A 99 -1.41 -7.67 5.82
N VAL A 100 -1.27 -7.76 7.15
CA VAL A 100 -1.24 -9.03 7.89
C VAL A 100 -2.51 -9.85 7.66
N LEU A 101 -3.68 -9.19 7.72
CA LEU A 101 -4.97 -9.82 7.46
C LEU A 101 -5.04 -10.36 6.02
N LEU A 102 -4.66 -9.54 5.03
CA LEU A 102 -4.67 -9.94 3.62
C LEU A 102 -3.73 -11.12 3.40
N GLY A 103 -2.46 -11.01 3.82
CA GLY A 103 -1.45 -12.05 3.67
C GLY A 103 -1.90 -13.37 4.28
N GLY A 104 -2.45 -13.34 5.50
CA GLY A 104 -2.96 -14.52 6.19
C GLY A 104 -4.16 -15.16 5.47
N ALA A 105 -5.04 -14.35 4.88
CA ALA A 105 -6.23 -14.82 4.16
C ALA A 105 -5.91 -15.33 2.74
N LEU A 106 -4.90 -14.77 2.06
CA LEU A 106 -4.50 -15.13 0.69
C LEU A 106 -4.11 -16.62 0.55
N ARG A 107 -3.68 -17.28 1.63
CA ARG A 107 -3.42 -18.73 1.61
C ARG A 107 -4.66 -19.58 1.39
N LYS A 108 -5.83 -19.14 1.86
CA LYS A 108 -7.11 -19.83 1.67
C LYS A 108 -7.93 -19.25 0.51
N ALA A 109 -7.47 -18.16 -0.11
CA ALA A 109 -8.12 -17.56 -1.26
C ALA A 109 -7.85 -18.38 -2.55
N GLY A 110 -8.90 -18.61 -3.32
CA GLY A 110 -8.81 -19.22 -4.65
C GLY A 110 -8.13 -18.28 -5.65
N THR A 111 -7.71 -18.83 -6.80
CA THR A 111 -7.05 -18.07 -7.87
C THR A 111 -7.91 -16.91 -8.38
N PHE A 112 -9.21 -17.13 -8.55
CA PHE A 112 -10.13 -16.09 -8.98
C PHE A 112 -10.17 -14.90 -8.01
N THR A 113 -10.27 -15.14 -6.70
CA THR A 113 -10.25 -14.06 -5.70
C THR A 113 -8.94 -13.29 -5.72
N LYS A 114 -7.80 -13.97 -5.90
CA LYS A 114 -6.48 -13.31 -6.00
C LYS A 114 -6.39 -12.44 -7.25
N ALA A 115 -6.85 -12.95 -8.39
CA ALA A 115 -6.90 -12.19 -9.64
C ALA A 115 -7.82 -10.98 -9.51
N LEU A 116 -9.00 -11.15 -8.91
CA LEU A 116 -9.93 -10.05 -8.67
C LEU A 116 -9.32 -8.97 -7.76
N LEU A 117 -8.70 -9.36 -6.64
CA LEU A 117 -8.01 -8.40 -5.76
C LEU A 117 -6.90 -7.65 -6.48
N PHE A 118 -6.13 -8.35 -7.30
CA PHE A 118 -5.07 -7.75 -8.10
C PHE A 118 -5.65 -6.75 -9.11
N VAL A 119 -6.70 -7.10 -9.84
CA VAL A 119 -7.37 -6.18 -10.80
C VAL A 119 -7.96 -4.98 -10.07
N LEU A 120 -8.64 -5.18 -8.94
CA LEU A 120 -9.22 -4.07 -8.17
C LEU A 120 -8.16 -3.09 -7.66
N TYR A 121 -7.03 -3.61 -7.16
CA TYR A 121 -5.86 -2.81 -6.82
C TYR A 121 -5.36 -2.00 -8.03
N MET A 122 -5.16 -2.66 -9.17
CA MET A 122 -4.68 -1.99 -10.39
C MET A 122 -5.64 -0.91 -10.87
N VAL A 123 -6.95 -1.15 -10.82
CA VAL A 123 -7.95 -0.17 -11.25
C VAL A 123 -8.02 1.02 -10.29
N GLY A 124 -8.05 0.77 -8.98
CA GLY A 124 -8.15 1.81 -7.96
C GLY A 124 -7.00 2.81 -8.03
N ASP A 125 -5.77 2.30 -7.95
CA ASP A 125 -4.58 3.15 -7.94
C ASP A 125 -4.34 3.82 -9.29
N THR A 126 -4.67 3.17 -10.41
CA THR A 126 -4.57 3.80 -11.75
C THR A 126 -5.56 4.94 -11.87
N THR A 127 -6.80 4.75 -11.38
CA THR A 127 -7.82 5.80 -11.40
C THR A 127 -7.34 7.02 -10.62
N LEU A 128 -6.82 6.81 -9.40
CA LEU A 128 -6.27 7.90 -8.62
C LEU A 128 -5.06 8.54 -9.31
N ALA A 129 -4.11 7.75 -9.80
CA ALA A 129 -2.91 8.26 -10.46
C ALA A 129 -3.24 9.09 -11.71
N VAL A 130 -4.26 8.70 -12.50
CA VAL A 130 -4.75 9.50 -13.63
C VAL A 130 -5.30 10.84 -13.17
N LEU A 131 -6.12 10.87 -12.11
CA LEU A 131 -6.63 12.14 -11.56
C LEU A 131 -5.48 13.07 -11.13
N LEU A 132 -4.46 12.51 -10.49
CA LEU A 132 -3.29 13.26 -10.05
C LEU A 132 -2.42 13.74 -11.22
N ILE A 133 -2.18 12.92 -12.25
CA ILE A 133 -1.46 13.30 -13.49
C ILE A 133 -2.12 14.48 -14.18
N LEU A 134 -3.46 14.48 -14.23
CA LEU A 134 -4.24 15.55 -14.87
C LEU A 134 -4.26 16.84 -14.02
N GLY A 135 -3.56 16.87 -12.88
CA GLY A 135 -3.51 18.02 -11.99
C GLY A 135 -4.81 18.25 -11.23
N PHE A 136 -5.69 17.26 -11.12
CA PHE A 136 -6.89 17.41 -10.32
C PHE A 136 -6.47 17.52 -8.84
N PRO A 137 -6.91 18.56 -8.10
CA PRO A 137 -6.41 18.86 -6.76
C PRO A 137 -7.04 17.94 -5.70
N VAL A 138 -6.98 16.60 -5.87
CA VAL A 138 -7.63 15.61 -4.99
C VAL A 138 -7.20 15.82 -3.53
N TYR A 139 -5.90 16.05 -3.31
CA TYR A 139 -5.28 16.19 -1.99
C TYR A 139 -4.73 17.59 -1.74
N SER A 140 -5.15 18.60 -2.49
CA SER A 140 -4.61 19.96 -2.39
C SER A 140 -5.72 21.01 -2.36
N PRO A 141 -5.41 22.27 -2.01
CA PRO A 141 -6.36 23.36 -2.19
C PRO A 141 -6.79 23.48 -3.66
N PRO A 142 -8.06 23.84 -3.95
CA PRO A 142 -9.10 24.24 -3.00
C PRO A 142 -9.90 23.09 -2.37
N VAL A 143 -9.73 21.84 -2.81
CA VAL A 143 -10.54 20.68 -2.34
C VAL A 143 -10.26 20.37 -0.87
N ILE A 144 -8.97 20.38 -0.49
CA ILE A 144 -8.53 20.22 0.90
C ILE A 144 -7.75 21.46 1.32
N GLN A 145 -8.43 22.40 1.99
CA GLN A 145 -7.87 23.72 2.31
C GLN A 145 -6.66 23.68 3.23
N PHE A 146 -6.60 22.73 4.15
CA PHE A 146 -5.50 22.59 5.11
C PHE A 146 -4.32 21.78 4.56
N SER A 147 -4.41 21.28 3.32
CA SER A 147 -3.34 20.47 2.75
C SER A 147 -2.09 21.31 2.46
N PRO A 148 -0.91 20.86 2.91
CA PRO A 148 0.35 21.51 2.55
C PRO A 148 0.85 21.11 1.16
N TYR A 149 0.18 20.16 0.49
CA TYR A 149 0.64 19.62 -0.78
C TYR A 149 0.16 20.45 -1.96
N THR A 150 1.06 20.65 -2.91
CA THR A 150 0.76 21.29 -4.19
C THR A 150 0.34 20.26 -5.24
N PRO A 151 -0.47 20.64 -6.26
CA PRO A 151 -0.80 19.75 -7.37
C PRO A 151 0.43 19.14 -8.05
N ASP A 152 1.51 19.91 -8.22
CA ASP A 152 2.75 19.44 -8.86
C ASP A 152 3.42 18.31 -8.08
N GLN A 153 3.43 18.39 -6.75
CA GLN A 153 3.93 17.29 -5.91
C GLN A 153 3.08 16.02 -6.07
N LEU A 154 1.77 16.16 -6.23
CA LEU A 154 0.86 15.04 -6.44
C LEU A 154 1.00 14.42 -7.83
N VAL A 155 1.38 15.21 -8.85
CA VAL A 155 1.80 14.66 -10.15
C VAL A 155 3.03 13.76 -9.97
N ILE A 156 4.01 14.13 -9.13
CA ILE A 156 5.16 13.26 -8.85
C ILE A 156 4.71 11.97 -8.15
N VAL A 157 3.79 12.06 -7.17
CA VAL A 157 3.18 10.88 -6.52
C VAL A 157 2.59 9.94 -7.56
N SER A 158 1.86 10.47 -8.54
CA SER A 158 1.23 9.66 -9.59
C SER A 158 2.24 8.88 -10.43
N TYR A 159 3.39 9.47 -10.77
CA TYR A 159 4.45 8.76 -11.49
C TYR A 159 5.06 7.64 -10.67
N VAL A 160 5.25 7.86 -9.37
CA VAL A 160 5.73 6.83 -8.45
C VAL A 160 4.72 5.69 -8.33
N MET A 161 3.43 6.01 -8.17
CA MET A 161 2.35 5.01 -8.16
C MET A 161 2.36 4.18 -9.45
N PHE A 162 2.37 4.83 -10.62
CA PHE A 162 2.46 4.12 -11.90
C PHE A 162 3.69 3.22 -11.99
N GLY A 163 4.85 3.68 -11.54
CA GLY A 163 6.08 2.88 -11.51
C GLY A 163 5.92 1.62 -10.65
N VAL A 164 5.46 1.77 -9.41
CA VAL A 164 5.24 0.65 -8.47
C VAL A 164 4.24 -0.35 -9.04
N MET A 165 3.10 0.12 -9.55
CA MET A 165 2.06 -0.73 -10.11
C MET A 165 2.54 -1.53 -11.33
N ASN A 166 3.30 -0.90 -12.23
CA ASN A 166 3.86 -1.59 -13.39
C ASN A 166 4.87 -2.67 -12.99
N VAL A 167 5.75 -2.38 -12.02
CA VAL A 167 6.67 -3.39 -11.47
C VAL A 167 5.88 -4.60 -10.93
N ILE A 168 4.84 -4.36 -10.14
CA ILE A 168 3.99 -5.43 -9.60
C ILE A 168 3.29 -6.19 -10.73
N LEU A 169 2.71 -5.49 -11.71
CA LEU A 169 2.06 -6.10 -12.87
C LEU A 169 2.99 -7.03 -13.63
N PHE A 170 4.18 -6.57 -14.00
CA PHE A 170 5.13 -7.39 -14.76
C PHE A 170 5.63 -8.58 -13.94
N VAL A 171 5.83 -8.42 -12.63
CA VAL A 171 6.20 -9.53 -11.75
C VAL A 171 5.07 -10.58 -11.69
N VAL A 172 3.82 -10.16 -11.48
CA VAL A 172 2.68 -11.06 -11.35
C VAL A 172 2.38 -11.76 -12.68
N VAL A 173 2.33 -11.03 -13.79
CA VAL A 173 2.07 -11.58 -15.12
C VAL A 173 3.22 -12.49 -15.54
N GLY A 174 4.47 -12.04 -15.41
CA GLY A 174 5.65 -12.83 -15.76
C GLY A 174 5.74 -14.14 -14.97
N TYR A 175 5.49 -14.10 -13.66
CA TYR A 175 5.44 -15.32 -12.83
C TYR A 175 4.30 -16.26 -13.27
N THR A 176 3.13 -15.70 -13.56
CA THR A 176 1.95 -16.49 -13.98
C THR A 176 2.18 -17.15 -15.33
N LEU A 177 2.69 -16.42 -16.33
CA LEU A 177 3.02 -16.94 -17.65
C LEU A 177 4.09 -18.03 -17.56
N ARG A 178 5.17 -17.79 -16.80
CA ARG A 178 6.21 -18.80 -16.59
C ARG A 178 5.63 -20.10 -16.02
N LYS A 179 4.69 -20.01 -15.08
CA LYS A 179 4.04 -21.17 -14.48
C LYS A 179 3.09 -21.90 -15.43
N LEU A 180 2.49 -21.20 -16.39
CA LEU A 180 1.64 -21.81 -17.42
C LEU A 180 2.46 -22.53 -18.50
N LEU A 181 3.70 -22.10 -18.71
CA LEU A 181 4.62 -22.67 -19.70
C LEU A 181 5.49 -23.82 -19.14
N SER A 182 5.49 -24.04 -17.82
CA SER A 182 6.22 -25.11 -17.11
C SER A 182 5.32 -26.26 -16.72
#